data_AF-A0A0R1TWL1-F1
#
_entry.id   AF-A0A0R1TWL1-F1
#
_cell.length_a   1.000
_cell.length_b   1.000
_cell.length_c   1.000
_cell.angle_alpha   90.00
_cell.angle_beta   90.00
_cell.angle_gamma   90.00
#
_symmetry.space_group_name_H-M   'P 1'
#
loop_
_entity.id
_entity.type
_entity.pdbx_description
1 polymer ?
#
loop_
_entity_poly.entity_id
_entity_poly.type
_entity_poly.pdbx_seq_one_letter_code
_entity_poly.pdbx_strand_id
1 'polypeptide(L)'
;MLVDFKVTNFKSFKNTNEFSLEKGKYLRKYKNNILTFGKTKLLKLAILFGGNANGKTNLLDALKLLRFLVLTPTTSENKPLPTATFGYNNGNTKFAISFIKEQQYFEYEVVYNRNEINFEKLAVAGRVTFERVGQRFEQLPEQLTLLQKNIRKNQNLLFLHRKTM
;
A
#
# COMPACT_ATOMS: atom_id res chain seq x y z
N MET A 1 11.79 4.46 -5.20
CA MET A 1 12.40 4.49 -3.85
C MET A 1 11.28 4.52 -2.82
N LEU A 2 11.27 3.58 -1.87
CA LEU A 2 10.28 3.55 -0.80
C LEU A 2 10.47 4.75 0.13
N VAL A 3 9.37 5.36 0.56
CA VAL A 3 9.35 6.45 1.55
C VAL A 3 8.87 5.89 2.88
N ASP A 4 7.66 5.35 2.91
CA ASP A 4 7.12 4.66 4.08
C ASP A 4 6.15 3.54 3.67
N PHE A 5 5.96 2.60 4.58
CA PHE A 5 4.95 1.56 4.49
C PHE A 5 4.27 1.39 5.84
N LYS A 6 2.94 1.38 5.82
CA LYS A 6 2.08 1.23 6.99
C LYS A 6 1.22 -0.01 6.86
N VAL A 7 1.13 -0.78 7.94
CA VAL A 7 0.34 -2.01 8.03
C VAL A 7 -0.50 -2.01 9.29
N THR A 8 -1.77 -2.40 9.14
CA THR A 8 -2.73 -2.54 10.26
C THR A 8 -3.48 -3.85 10.14
N ASN A 9 -3.72 -4.52 11.28
CA ASN A 9 -4.42 -5.79 11.39
C ASN A 9 -3.85 -6.90 10.48
N PHE A 10 -2.55 -7.20 10.62
CA PHE A 10 -1.85 -8.22 9.82
C PHE A 10 -0.84 -8.99 10.66
N LYS A 11 -0.97 -10.32 10.74
CA LYS A 11 -0.10 -11.23 11.51
C LYS A 11 0.16 -10.73 12.93
N SER A 12 1.35 -10.22 13.23
CA SER A 12 1.72 -9.68 14.55
C SER A 12 1.31 -8.21 14.77
N PHE A 13 0.81 -7.52 13.75
CA PHE A 13 0.46 -6.11 13.81
C PHE A 13 -1.05 -5.96 14.06
N LYS A 14 -1.44 -5.75 15.32
CA LYS A 14 -2.83 -5.39 15.68
C LYS A 14 -3.16 -3.97 15.22
N ASN A 15 -2.37 -3.01 15.71
CA ASN A 15 -2.50 -1.58 15.40
C ASN A 15 -1.62 -1.20 14.21
N THR A 16 -1.79 0.02 13.72
CA THR A 16 -0.95 0.57 12.65
C THR A 16 0.51 0.60 13.08
N ASN A 17 1.36 -0.06 12.29
CA ASN A 17 2.81 0.00 12.41
C ASN A 17 3.38 0.61 11.14
N GLU A 18 4.40 1.45 11.29
CA GLU A 18 5.03 2.20 10.20
C GLU A 18 6.51 1.80 10.08
N PHE A 19 6.91 1.50 8.86
CA PHE A 19 8.30 1.41 8.45
C PHE A 19 8.62 2.59 7.53
N SER A 20 9.39 3.55 8.05
CA SER A 20 9.75 4.78 7.34
C SER A 20 11.24 4.81 7.00
N LEU A 21 11.57 5.17 5.76
CA LEU A 21 12.91 5.54 5.32
C LEU A 21 13.14 7.05 5.37
N GLU A 22 12.20 7.82 5.92
CA GLU A 22 12.47 9.24 6.18
C GLU A 22 13.63 9.42 7.14
N LYS A 23 14.49 10.35 6.78
CA LYS A 23 15.67 10.66 7.56
C LYS A 23 15.22 11.27 8.89
N GLY A 24 15.42 10.54 9.97
CA GLY A 24 15.16 11.03 11.32
C GLY A 24 15.84 12.37 11.59
N LYS A 25 15.12 13.26 12.28
CA LYS A 25 15.55 14.64 12.60
C LYS A 25 16.97 14.72 13.17
N TYR A 26 17.32 13.77 14.03
CA TYR A 26 18.59 13.74 14.76
C TYR A 26 19.72 12.97 14.06
N LEU A 27 19.46 12.37 12.89
CA LEU A 27 20.51 11.64 12.17
C LEU A 27 21.51 12.63 11.54
N ARG A 28 22.67 12.78 12.17
CA ARG A 28 23.76 13.66 11.71
C ARG A 28 24.89 12.91 10.99
N LYS A 29 24.97 11.59 11.18
CA LYS A 29 25.98 10.69 10.59
C LYS A 29 25.49 10.10 9.25
N TYR A 30 26.41 9.52 8.47
CA TYR A 30 26.13 8.83 7.19
C TYR A 30 25.45 9.69 6.11
N LYS A 31 25.97 10.91 5.88
CA LYS A 31 25.44 11.84 4.86
C LYS A 31 25.33 11.21 3.46
N ASN A 32 26.26 10.32 3.11
CA ASN A 32 26.27 9.62 1.81
C ASN A 32 25.08 8.66 1.63
N ASN A 33 24.46 8.22 2.74
CA ASN A 33 23.25 7.40 2.75
C ASN A 33 21.95 8.23 2.66
N ILE A 34 22.04 9.55 2.46
CA ILE A 34 20.87 10.42 2.35
C ILE A 34 20.64 10.76 0.88
N LEU A 35 19.41 10.57 0.43
CA LEU A 35 18.89 11.11 -0.83
C LEU A 35 17.88 12.21 -0.51
N THR A 36 17.93 13.33 -1.25
CA THR A 36 16.98 14.43 -1.07
C THR A 36 16.06 14.49 -2.29
N PHE A 37 14.76 14.51 -2.03
CA PHE A 37 13.73 14.67 -3.05
C PHE A 37 12.79 15.80 -2.61
N GLY A 38 12.86 16.95 -3.28
CA GLY A 38 12.18 18.16 -2.84
C GLY A 38 12.55 18.53 -1.40
N LYS A 39 11.55 18.56 -0.51
CA LYS A 39 11.73 18.82 0.93
C LYS A 39 12.00 17.54 1.74
N THR A 40 11.80 16.36 1.16
CA THR A 40 11.91 15.07 1.85
C THR A 40 13.35 14.55 1.78
N LYS A 41 13.89 14.12 2.92
CA LYS A 41 15.21 13.48 3.02
C LYS A 41 15.00 12.02 3.37
N LEU A 42 15.58 11.13 2.58
CA LEU A 42 15.32 9.69 2.62
C LEU A 42 16.61 8.92 2.75
N LEU A 43 16.55 7.77 3.40
CA LEU A 43 17.66 6.84 3.53
C LEU A 43 17.75 5.95 2.28
N LYS A 44 18.94 5.82 1.69
CA LYS A 44 19.19 4.90 0.56
C LYS A 44 19.22 3.43 1.03
N LEU A 45 19.68 3.22 2.27
CA LEU A 45 19.76 1.92 2.94
C LEU A 45 19.12 2.01 4.32
N ALA A 46 18.28 1.03 4.64
CA ALA A 46 17.75 0.76 5.96
C ALA A 46 18.08 -0.68 6.36
N ILE A 47 18.45 -0.89 7.62
CA ILE A 47 18.74 -2.21 8.17
C ILE A 47 17.80 -2.47 9.35
N LEU A 48 17.09 -3.60 9.30
CA LEU A 48 16.13 -4.01 10.30
C LEU A 48 16.74 -5.06 11.23
N PHE A 49 17.03 -4.67 12.47
CA PHE A 49 17.55 -5.56 13.52
C PHE A 49 16.52 -5.80 14.62
N GLY A 50 16.65 -6.92 15.34
CA GLY A 50 15.85 -7.23 16.53
C GLY A 50 15.81 -8.72 16.82
N GLY A 51 15.28 -9.14 17.97
CA GLY A 51 15.10 -10.55 18.32
C GLY A 51 14.11 -11.29 17.41
N ASN A 52 14.04 -12.62 17.58
CA ASN A 52 13.03 -13.44 16.93
C ASN A 52 11.61 -12.96 17.30
N ALA A 53 10.63 -13.19 16.42
CA ALA A 53 9.24 -12.80 16.60
C ALA A 53 8.91 -11.28 16.72
N ASN A 54 9.88 -10.38 16.62
CA ASN A 54 9.65 -8.91 16.63
C ASN A 54 9.02 -8.35 15.34
N GLY A 55 8.34 -9.16 14.53
CA GLY A 55 7.58 -8.68 13.36
C GLY A 55 8.38 -8.37 12.09
N LYS A 56 9.71 -8.53 12.06
CA LYS A 56 10.54 -8.27 10.85
C LYS A 56 10.08 -9.07 9.62
N THR A 57 9.93 -10.39 9.76
CA THR A 57 9.42 -11.25 8.68
C THR A 57 7.99 -10.88 8.29
N ASN A 58 7.16 -10.53 9.27
CA ASN A 58 5.78 -10.12 9.03
C ASN A 58 5.68 -8.80 8.26
N LEU A 59 6.61 -7.86 8.46
CA LEU A 59 6.70 -6.64 7.66
C LEU A 59 6.99 -6.97 6.18
N LEU A 60 7.95 -7.86 5.93
CA LEU A 60 8.26 -8.30 4.57
C LEU A 60 7.08 -9.06 3.93
N ASP A 61 6.37 -9.88 4.71
CA ASP A 61 5.20 -10.60 4.23
C ASP A 61 4.02 -9.67 3.93
N ALA A 62 3.85 -8.59 4.69
CA ALA A 62 2.86 -7.55 4.41
C ALA A 62 3.17 -6.86 3.06
N LEU A 63 4.43 -6.49 2.81
CA LEU A 63 4.86 -5.93 1.52
C LEU A 63 4.65 -6.91 0.36
N LYS A 64 4.97 -8.20 0.55
CA LYS A 64 4.71 -9.24 -0.46
C LYS A 64 3.23 -9.38 -0.76
N LEU A 65 2.37 -9.33 0.27
CA LEU A 65 0.93 -9.43 0.11
C LEU A 65 0.35 -8.22 -0.62
N LEU A 66 0.76 -7.01 -0.25
CA LEU A 66 0.38 -5.80 -0.99
C LEU A 66 0.77 -5.91 -2.47
N ARG A 67 2.01 -6.32 -2.76
CA ARG A 67 2.48 -6.54 -4.13
C ARG A 67 1.61 -7.58 -4.85
N PHE A 68 1.26 -8.69 -4.20
CA PHE A 68 0.38 -9.70 -4.78
C PHE A 68 -1.00 -9.13 -5.13
N LEU A 69 -1.64 -8.41 -4.20
CA LEU A 69 -2.97 -7.81 -4.41
C LEU A 69 -2.99 -6.84 -5.60
N VAL A 70 -1.93 -6.06 -5.78
CA VAL A 70 -1.82 -5.07 -6.86
C VAL A 70 -1.48 -5.72 -8.20
N LEU A 71 -0.71 -6.83 -8.20
CA LEU A 71 -0.23 -7.45 -9.45
C LEU A 71 -1.10 -8.61 -9.93
N THR A 72 -1.92 -9.20 -9.07
CA THR A 72 -2.69 -10.41 -9.37
C THR A 72 -4.19 -10.11 -9.28
N PRO A 73 -4.91 -10.10 -10.42
CA PRO A 73 -6.34 -9.84 -10.42
C PRO A 73 -7.10 -11.06 -9.88
N THR A 74 -8.29 -10.81 -9.33
CA THR A 74 -9.24 -11.89 -9.03
C THR A 74 -9.84 -12.43 -10.33
N THR A 75 -10.12 -13.73 -10.38
CA THR A 75 -10.71 -14.38 -11.56
C THR A 75 -12.25 -14.33 -11.55
N SER A 76 -12.87 -14.30 -10.37
CA SER A 76 -14.32 -14.14 -10.19
C SER A 76 -14.62 -13.34 -8.91
N GLU A 77 -15.86 -12.87 -8.77
CA GLU A 77 -16.30 -12.16 -7.54
C GLU A 77 -16.33 -13.08 -6.31
N ASN A 78 -16.54 -14.38 -6.51
CA ASN A 78 -16.55 -15.38 -5.45
C ASN A 78 -15.14 -15.82 -5.02
N LYS A 79 -14.09 -15.37 -5.71
CA LYS A 79 -12.71 -15.68 -5.32
C LYS A 79 -12.32 -14.80 -4.13
N PRO A 80 -12.00 -15.40 -2.95
CA PRO A 80 -11.63 -14.62 -1.79
C PRO A 80 -10.27 -13.94 -1.99
N LEU A 81 -10.12 -12.75 -1.40
CA LEU A 81 -8.85 -12.06 -1.28
C LEU A 81 -7.99 -12.73 -0.20
N PRO A 82 -6.67 -12.81 -0.41
CA PRO A 82 -5.76 -13.36 0.60
C PRO A 82 -5.63 -12.42 1.81
N THR A 83 -5.89 -12.96 3.00
CA THR A 83 -5.83 -12.24 4.27
C THR A 83 -5.00 -13.03 5.29
N ALA A 84 -4.30 -12.32 6.16
CA ALA A 84 -3.65 -12.90 7.33
C ALA A 84 -3.77 -11.92 8.50
N THR A 85 -5.00 -11.73 8.99
CA THR A 85 -5.34 -10.75 10.02
C THR A 85 -4.66 -11.05 11.36
N PHE A 86 -4.54 -10.04 12.22
CA PHE A 86 -4.04 -10.24 13.57
C PHE A 86 -5.00 -11.14 14.36
N GLY A 87 -4.50 -12.27 14.86
CA GLY A 87 -5.33 -13.23 15.59
C GLY A 87 -6.44 -13.88 14.74
N TYR A 88 -6.29 -13.94 13.42
CA TYR A 88 -7.24 -14.59 12.50
C TYR A 88 -8.69 -14.07 12.59
N ASN A 89 -8.86 -12.78 12.89
CA ASN A 89 -10.17 -12.14 12.92
C ASN A 89 -10.76 -11.87 11.52
N ASN A 90 -12.05 -11.50 11.47
CA ASN A 90 -12.77 -11.16 10.24
C ASN A 90 -12.74 -9.66 9.87
N GLY A 91 -11.92 -8.87 10.58
CA GLY A 91 -11.79 -7.44 10.35
C GLY A 91 -10.96 -7.11 9.11
N ASN A 92 -10.93 -5.82 8.76
CA ASN A 92 -10.20 -5.34 7.60
C ASN A 92 -8.69 -5.31 7.85
N THR A 93 -7.90 -5.65 6.83
CA THR A 93 -6.48 -5.34 6.74
C THR A 93 -6.31 -4.00 6.02
N LYS A 94 -5.41 -3.14 6.52
CA LYS A 94 -5.04 -1.88 5.86
C LYS A 94 -3.56 -1.87 5.51
N PHE A 95 -3.27 -1.55 4.26
CA PHE A 95 -1.92 -1.23 3.80
C PHE A 95 -1.91 0.19 3.24
N ALA A 96 -0.89 0.96 3.59
CA ALA A 96 -0.57 2.21 2.90
C ALA A 96 0.93 2.23 2.55
N ILE A 97 1.27 2.74 1.38
CA ILE A 97 2.64 2.81 0.89
C ILE A 97 2.86 4.15 0.20
N SER A 98 3.97 4.80 0.52
CA SER A 98 4.42 5.99 -0.18
C SER A 98 5.77 5.72 -0.83
N PHE A 99 5.95 6.14 -2.08
CA PHE A 99 7.19 5.90 -2.81
C PHE A 99 7.41 6.95 -3.89
N ILE A 100 8.68 7.14 -4.27
CA ILE A 100 9.08 8.01 -5.37
C ILE A 100 9.45 7.16 -6.57
N LYS A 101 8.87 7.45 -7.74
CA LYS A 101 9.20 6.83 -9.02
C LYS A 101 9.24 7.92 -10.09
N GLU A 102 10.25 7.92 -10.96
CA GLU A 102 10.35 8.87 -12.09
C GLU A 102 10.15 10.34 -11.67
N GLN A 103 10.74 10.73 -10.54
CA GLN A 103 10.62 12.07 -9.94
C GLN A 103 9.20 12.48 -9.51
N GLN A 104 8.27 11.52 -9.35
CA GLN A 104 6.93 11.74 -8.82
C GLN A 104 6.76 11.01 -7.49
N TYR A 105 6.01 11.64 -6.58
CA TYR A 105 5.66 11.09 -5.28
C TYR A 105 4.30 10.39 -5.38
N PHE A 106 4.23 9.13 -4.97
CA PHE A 106 3.03 8.31 -5.00
C PHE A 106 2.61 7.95 -3.60
N GLU A 107 1.31 7.98 -3.34
CA GLU A 107 0.67 7.52 -2.12
C GLU A 107 -0.44 6.55 -2.51
N TYR A 108 -0.36 5.33 -2.01
CA TYR A 108 -1.37 4.31 -2.25
C TYR A 108 -1.88 3.74 -0.93
N GLU A 109 -3.20 3.63 -0.80
CA GLU A 109 -3.86 3.01 0.34
C GLU A 109 -4.91 2.00 -0.13
N VAL A 110 -4.97 0.86 0.57
CA VAL A 110 -6.01 -0.14 0.39
C VAL A 110 -6.46 -0.69 1.74
N VAL A 111 -7.78 -0.78 1.91
CA VAL A 111 -8.45 -1.44 3.05
C VAL A 111 -9.36 -2.51 2.50
N TYR A 112 -9.18 -3.74 2.95
CA TYR A 112 -9.89 -4.88 2.40
C TYR A 112 -10.09 -5.98 3.44
N ASN A 113 -11.03 -6.88 3.16
CA ASN A 113 -11.22 -8.12 3.88
C ASN A 113 -11.22 -9.30 2.90
N ARG A 114 -11.58 -10.50 3.38
CA ARG A 114 -11.56 -11.72 2.57
C ARG A 114 -12.48 -11.65 1.34
N ASN A 115 -13.51 -10.80 1.35
CA ASN A 115 -14.57 -10.78 0.35
C ASN A 115 -14.46 -9.61 -0.62
N GLU A 116 -13.91 -8.48 -0.18
CA GLU A 116 -13.98 -7.23 -0.94
C GLU A 116 -12.92 -6.19 -0.52
N ILE A 117 -12.72 -5.22 -1.40
CA ILE A 117 -11.97 -3.98 -1.12
C ILE A 117 -12.97 -2.93 -0.64
N ASN A 118 -12.81 -2.52 0.62
CA ASN A 118 -13.65 -1.54 1.30
C ASN A 118 -13.21 -0.10 1.05
N PHE A 119 -11.92 0.12 0.82
CA PHE A 119 -11.37 1.43 0.46
C PHE A 119 -10.14 1.26 -0.42
N GLU A 120 -10.00 2.13 -1.42
CA GLU A 120 -8.80 2.18 -2.24
C GLU A 120 -8.56 3.60 -2.74
N LYS A 121 -7.31 4.05 -2.67
CA LYS A 121 -6.93 5.39 -3.11
C LYS A 121 -5.51 5.41 -3.65
N LEU A 122 -5.33 6.11 -4.77
CA LEU A 122 -4.03 6.49 -5.30
C LEU A 122 -3.97 8.01 -5.42
N ALA A 123 -2.91 8.62 -4.90
CA ALA A 123 -2.56 10.01 -5.16
C ALA A 123 -1.15 10.11 -5.74
N VAL A 124 -0.97 11.03 -6.68
CA VAL A 124 0.30 11.32 -7.35
C VAL A 124 0.57 12.81 -7.22
N ALA A 125 1.74 13.15 -6.65
CA ALA A 125 2.15 14.52 -6.37
C ALA A 125 1.06 15.34 -5.61
N GLY A 126 0.41 14.70 -4.63
CA GLY A 126 -0.65 15.29 -3.82
C GLY A 126 -2.01 15.42 -4.51
N ARG A 127 -2.15 14.99 -5.78
CA ARG A 127 -3.43 14.96 -6.49
C ARG A 127 -3.98 13.54 -6.47
N VAL A 128 -5.20 13.36 -6.00
CA VAL A 128 -5.89 12.08 -6.08
C VAL A 128 -6.06 11.71 -7.55
N THR A 129 -5.67 10.50 -7.91
CA THR A 129 -5.84 9.92 -9.25
C THR A 129 -7.13 9.09 -9.30
N PHE A 130 -7.35 8.28 -8.26
CA PHE A 130 -8.61 7.60 -8.04
C PHE A 130 -8.86 7.41 -6.54
N GLU A 131 -10.14 7.32 -6.18
CA GLU A 131 -10.59 7.03 -4.84
C GLU A 131 -11.92 6.28 -4.88
N ARG A 132 -12.02 5.24 -4.06
CA ARG A 132 -13.16 4.33 -4.00
C ARG A 132 -13.46 3.95 -2.55
N VAL A 133 -14.75 3.94 -2.21
CA VAL A 133 -15.29 3.47 -0.93
C VAL A 133 -16.32 2.37 -1.22
N GLY A 134 -15.98 1.12 -0.93
CA GLY A 134 -16.80 -0.05 -1.32
C GLY A 134 -16.97 -0.10 -2.84
N GLN A 135 -18.20 -0.07 -3.35
CA GLN A 135 -18.51 0.02 -4.79
C GLN A 135 -18.83 1.46 -5.25
N ARG A 136 -18.58 2.46 -4.41
CA ARG A 136 -18.73 3.88 -4.75
C ARG A 136 -17.39 4.45 -5.20
N PHE A 137 -17.34 5.03 -6.38
CA PHE A 137 -16.13 5.59 -6.99
C PHE A 137 -16.20 7.11 -6.87
N GLU A 138 -15.55 7.67 -5.84
CA GLU A 138 -15.53 9.12 -5.57
C GLU A 138 -14.73 9.86 -6.63
N GLN A 139 -13.64 9.24 -7.08
CA GLN A 139 -12.84 9.75 -8.18
C GLN A 139 -12.33 8.59 -9.04
N LEU A 140 -12.49 8.72 -10.35
CA LEU A 140 -12.07 7.73 -11.31
C LEU A 140 -11.46 8.41 -12.55
N PRO A 141 -10.33 7.94 -13.08
CA PRO A 141 -9.79 8.39 -14.36
C PRO A 141 -10.79 8.13 -15.48
N GLU A 142 -10.85 9.03 -16.47
CA GLU A 142 -11.78 8.93 -17.60
C GLU A 142 -11.70 7.57 -18.33
N GLN A 143 -10.50 7.00 -18.41
CA GLN A 143 -10.23 5.71 -19.06
C GLN A 143 -10.96 4.54 -18.37
N LEU A 144 -11.28 4.66 -17.08
CA LEU A 144 -11.94 3.61 -16.29
C LEU A 144 -13.45 3.84 -16.14
N THR A 145 -13.98 5.00 -16.52
CA THR A 145 -15.41 5.34 -16.41
C THR A 145 -16.29 4.34 -17.15
N LEU A 146 -15.88 3.90 -18.35
CA LEU A 146 -16.61 2.91 -19.14
C LEU A 146 -16.65 1.52 -18.49
N LEU A 147 -15.65 1.20 -17.66
CA LEU A 147 -15.52 -0.08 -16.99
C LEU A 147 -16.18 -0.10 -15.61
N GLN A 148 -16.56 1.05 -15.06
CA GLN A 148 -17.04 1.21 -13.68
C GLN A 148 -18.09 0.17 -13.28
N LYS A 149 -19.08 -0.08 -14.15
CA LYS A 149 -20.18 -1.04 -13.89
C LYS A 149 -19.72 -2.50 -13.79
N ASN A 150 -18.56 -2.82 -14.37
CA ASN A 150 -18.00 -4.18 -14.43
C ASN A 150 -16.89 -4.40 -13.38
N ILE A 151 -16.52 -3.37 -12.60
CA ILE A 151 -15.50 -3.49 -11.56
C ILE A 151 -16.12 -4.23 -10.38
N ARG A 152 -15.61 -5.44 -10.13
CA ARG A 152 -16.06 -6.29 -9.02
C ARG A 152 -15.56 -5.76 -7.68
N LYS A 153 -16.31 -6.03 -6.62
CA LYS A 153 -15.95 -5.62 -5.25
C LYS A 153 -14.60 -6.13 -4.76
N ASN A 154 -14.14 -7.27 -5.26
CA ASN A 154 -12.84 -7.86 -4.91
C ASN A 154 -11.72 -7.53 -5.90
N GLN A 155 -11.95 -6.60 -6.84
CA GLN A 155 -10.97 -6.23 -7.85
C GLN A 155 -10.24 -4.94 -7.48
N ASN A 156 -8.91 -5.00 -7.49
CA ASN A 156 -8.03 -3.89 -7.20
C ASN A 156 -8.01 -2.87 -8.36
N LEU A 157 -8.27 -1.61 -8.07
CA LEU A 157 -8.29 -0.53 -9.06
C LEU A 157 -6.89 -0.19 -9.59
N LEU A 158 -5.87 -0.24 -8.73
CA LEU A 158 -4.50 0.04 -9.17
C LEU A 158 -4.05 -0.93 -10.27
N PHE A 159 -4.45 -2.22 -10.17
CA PHE A 159 -4.20 -3.21 -11.22
C PHE A 159 -4.81 -2.78 -12.58
N LEU A 160 -6.04 -2.26 -12.56
CA LEU A 160 -6.74 -1.81 -13.77
C LEU A 160 -6.09 -0.58 -14.37
N HIS A 161 -5.74 0.39 -13.53
CA HIS A 161 -5.11 1.64 -13.94
C HIS A 161 -3.75 1.42 -14.63
N ARG A 162 -3.00 0.39 -14.21
CA ARG A 162 -1.73 0.04 -14.85
C ARG A 162 -1.89 -0.44 -16.30
N LYS A 163 -3.02 -1.04 -16.67
CA LYS A 163 -3.24 -1.53 -18.05
C LYS A 163 -3.60 -0.41 -19.02
N THR A 164 -3.96 0.77 -18.52
CA THR A 164 -4.39 1.92 -19.31
C THR A 164 -3.28 2.95 -19.53
N MET A 165 -2.09 2.75 -18.94
CA MET A 165 -0.85 3.48 -19.20
C MET A 165 0.03 2.69 -20.17
#